data_AF-A0A956KN46-F1
#
_entry.id   AF-A0A956KN46-F1
#
_cell.length_a   1.000
_cell.length_b   1.000
_cell.length_c   1.000
_cell.angle_alpha   90.00
_cell.angle_beta   90.00
_cell.angle_gamma   90.00
#
_symmetry.space_group_name_H-M   'P 1'
#
loop_
_entity.id
_entity.type
_entity.pdbx_description
1 polymer ?
#
loop_
_entity_poly.entity_id
_entity_poly.type
_entity_poly.pdbx_seq_one_letter_code
_entity_poly.pdbx_strand_id
1 'polypeptide(L)'
;WSYRPELRPDELMQIIYDSGWDTGRLADFALAGSPTAHRLSVCAALSQACDGQSGDCPTPVCAAAAPAADGNLTGFAAAVTAVLDDPSTNVENFVDLSVGAAPVCSVEEEGTDLASPQPDVPICSRCNLPKKDPDDDDADDQLVLTIAPPFAGLITGITLVTTDEIGAPTVLLLNPLVIASVNAQPHPVDVTRVAINVPDAVAASLVFQLVDGSTQTNQITVIEHANSGQGQGQGQG
;
A
#
# COMPACT_ATOMS: atom_id res chain seq x y z
N TRP A 1 -25.77 -6.23 10.38
CA TRP A 1 -26.55 -6.46 11.62
C TRP A 1 -27.65 -5.41 11.84
N SER A 2 -27.39 -4.10 11.70
CA SER A 2 -28.40 -3.04 11.89
C SER A 2 -29.72 -3.26 11.11
N TYR A 3 -29.65 -3.82 9.90
CA TYR A 3 -30.81 -4.14 9.06
C TYR A 3 -31.50 -5.48 9.36
N ARG A 4 -30.84 -6.34 10.14
CA ARG A 4 -31.28 -7.70 10.48
C ARG A 4 -30.91 -8.01 11.93
N PRO A 5 -31.39 -7.22 12.91
CA PRO A 5 -30.98 -7.33 14.31
C PRO A 5 -31.29 -8.69 14.93
N GLU A 6 -32.21 -9.45 14.35
CA GLU A 6 -32.60 -10.77 14.80
C GLU A 6 -31.61 -11.89 14.45
N LEU A 7 -30.64 -11.63 13.57
CA LEU A 7 -29.58 -12.60 13.25
C LEU A 7 -28.67 -12.83 14.46
N ARG A 8 -28.27 -14.09 14.64
CA ARG A 8 -27.23 -14.47 15.60
C ARG A 8 -25.83 -14.15 15.05
N PRO A 9 -24.80 -13.99 15.90
CA PRO A 9 -23.45 -13.67 15.44
C PRO A 9 -22.92 -14.68 14.40
N ASP A 10 -23.19 -15.97 14.56
CA ASP A 10 -22.78 -17.03 13.63
C ASP A 10 -23.44 -16.87 12.26
N GLU A 11 -24.73 -16.55 12.23
CA GLU A 11 -25.49 -16.33 11.00
C GLU A 11 -25.01 -15.07 10.27
N LEU A 12 -24.70 -14.01 11.01
CA LEU A 12 -24.14 -12.79 10.44
C LEU A 12 -22.76 -13.05 9.83
N MET A 13 -21.88 -13.75 10.54
CA MET A 13 -20.55 -14.09 10.05
C MET A 13 -20.63 -14.99 8.82
N GLN A 14 -21.59 -15.93 8.78
CA GLN A 14 -21.82 -16.77 7.63
C GLN A 14 -22.26 -15.94 6.41
N ILE A 15 -23.19 -15.00 6.57
CA ILE A 15 -23.59 -14.08 5.49
C ILE A 15 -22.40 -13.27 4.98
N ILE A 16 -21.60 -12.72 5.90
CA ILE A 16 -20.39 -11.96 5.57
C ILE A 16 -19.39 -12.81 4.77
N TYR A 17 -19.22 -14.07 5.17
CA TYR A 17 -18.33 -15.01 4.51
C TYR A 17 -18.85 -15.42 3.13
N ASP A 18 -20.11 -15.87 3.03
CA ASP A 18 -20.72 -16.39 1.80
C ASP A 18 -20.89 -15.31 0.71
N SER A 19 -21.05 -14.05 1.12
CA SER A 19 -21.10 -12.91 0.21
C SER A 19 -19.72 -12.37 -0.17
N GLY A 20 -18.64 -12.97 0.34
CA GLY A 20 -17.28 -12.62 -0.03
C GLY A 20 -16.90 -13.10 -1.43
N TRP A 21 -15.82 -12.53 -1.96
CA TRP A 21 -15.20 -13.07 -3.17
C TRP A 21 -14.20 -14.16 -2.77
N ASP A 22 -14.41 -15.38 -3.27
CA ASP A 22 -13.50 -16.50 -3.03
C ASP A 22 -12.14 -16.22 -3.68
N THR A 23 -11.09 -16.19 -2.86
CA THR A 23 -9.72 -15.93 -3.33
C THR A 23 -9.05 -17.16 -3.91
N GLY A 24 -9.63 -18.36 -3.76
CA GLY A 24 -9.02 -19.64 -4.09
C GLY A 24 -7.87 -20.05 -3.17
N ARG A 25 -7.50 -19.21 -2.17
CA ARG A 25 -6.49 -19.52 -1.16
C ARG A 25 -7.15 -20.18 0.03
N LEU A 26 -6.40 -20.97 0.80
CA LEU A 26 -6.87 -21.51 2.07
C LEU A 26 -6.48 -20.56 3.21
N ALA A 27 -7.28 -20.50 4.26
CA ALA A 27 -6.92 -19.76 5.47
C ALA A 27 -5.75 -20.45 6.19
N ASP A 28 -4.73 -19.68 6.55
CA ASP A 28 -3.55 -20.18 7.29
C ASP A 28 -3.90 -20.62 8.72
N PHE A 29 -4.96 -20.02 9.29
CA PHE A 29 -5.46 -20.32 10.62
C PHE A 29 -6.97 -20.50 10.59
N ALA A 30 -7.45 -21.64 11.10
CA ALA A 30 -8.88 -21.92 11.27
C ALA A 30 -9.11 -22.79 12.51
N LEU A 31 -10.27 -22.61 13.15
CA LEU A 31 -10.69 -23.43 14.29
C LEU A 31 -10.97 -24.89 13.88
N ALA A 32 -11.35 -25.12 12.61
CA ALA A 32 -11.55 -26.45 12.04
C ALA A 32 -11.39 -26.42 10.51
N GLY A 33 -10.72 -27.44 9.96
CA GLY A 33 -10.50 -27.58 8.52
C GLY A 33 -9.57 -26.52 7.93
N SER A 34 -9.66 -26.36 6.61
CA SER A 34 -8.97 -25.32 5.85
C SER A 34 -9.99 -24.63 4.95
N PRO A 35 -10.81 -23.71 5.49
CA PRO A 35 -11.78 -22.98 4.68
C PRO A 35 -11.05 -22.13 3.64
N THR A 36 -11.74 -21.83 2.54
CA THR A 36 -11.21 -20.85 1.58
C THR A 36 -11.17 -19.47 2.23
N ALA A 37 -10.16 -18.68 1.89
CA ALA A 37 -10.08 -17.29 2.27
C ALA A 37 -10.97 -16.48 1.33
N HIS A 38 -11.82 -15.63 1.88
CA HIS A 38 -12.72 -14.76 1.11
C HIS A 38 -12.35 -13.30 1.35
N ARG A 39 -12.38 -12.50 0.29
CA ARG A 39 -12.31 -11.04 0.41
C ARG A 39 -13.70 -10.52 0.74
N LEU A 40 -13.82 -9.77 1.83
CA LEU A 40 -15.07 -9.14 2.24
C LEU A 40 -15.66 -8.25 1.14
N SER A 41 -16.95 -8.46 0.84
CA SER A 41 -17.76 -7.53 0.05
C SER A 41 -18.93 -7.02 0.89
N VAL A 42 -18.77 -5.83 1.48
CA VAL A 42 -19.81 -5.21 2.32
C VAL A 42 -21.11 -5.02 1.53
N CYS A 43 -20.99 -4.65 0.25
CA CYS A 43 -22.15 -4.42 -0.59
C CYS A 43 -22.92 -5.71 -0.84
N ALA A 44 -22.24 -6.81 -1.22
CA ALA A 44 -22.89 -8.10 -1.44
C ALA A 44 -23.46 -8.69 -0.14
N ALA A 45 -22.76 -8.52 0.99
CA ALA A 45 -23.26 -8.93 2.30
C ALA A 45 -24.56 -8.21 2.66
N LEU A 46 -24.64 -6.91 2.36
CA LEU A 46 -25.83 -6.11 2.58
C LEU A 46 -26.95 -6.52 1.64
N SER A 47 -26.66 -6.73 0.34
CA SER A 47 -27.62 -7.25 -0.64
C SER A 47 -28.25 -8.56 -0.15
N GLN A 48 -27.42 -9.53 0.25
CA GLN A 48 -27.88 -10.82 0.76
C GLN A 48 -28.66 -10.70 2.07
N ALA A 49 -28.22 -9.84 3.00
CA ALA A 49 -28.96 -9.60 4.24
C ALA A 49 -30.35 -8.98 3.98
N CYS A 50 -30.46 -8.21 2.90
CA CYS A 50 -31.67 -7.52 2.45
C CYS A 50 -32.61 -8.37 1.59
N ASP A 51 -32.16 -9.53 1.10
CA ASP A 51 -33.01 -10.40 0.29
C ASP A 51 -34.29 -10.81 1.05
N GLY A 52 -35.44 -10.50 0.44
CA GLY A 52 -36.76 -10.80 1.00
C GLY A 52 -37.20 -9.91 2.16
N GLN A 53 -36.46 -8.85 2.50
CA GLN A 53 -36.86 -7.88 3.53
C GLN A 53 -37.78 -6.79 2.96
N SER A 54 -38.76 -6.34 3.74
CA SER A 54 -39.65 -5.23 3.35
C SER A 54 -39.17 -3.88 3.88
N GLY A 55 -39.31 -2.83 3.07
CA GLY A 55 -39.45 -1.43 3.49
C GLY A 55 -38.16 -0.64 3.72
N ASP A 56 -37.21 -1.18 4.49
CA ASP A 56 -36.10 -0.37 5.04
C ASP A 56 -34.69 -0.83 4.62
N CYS A 57 -34.61 -1.91 3.85
CA CYS A 57 -33.33 -2.41 3.37
C CYS A 57 -32.92 -1.63 2.11
N PRO A 58 -31.75 -0.98 2.09
CA PRO A 58 -31.23 -0.43 0.85
C PRO A 58 -31.10 -1.60 -0.13
N THR A 59 -31.45 -1.38 -1.39
CA THR A 59 -31.33 -2.37 -2.46
C THR A 59 -30.09 -2.06 -3.31
N PRO A 60 -28.85 -2.05 -2.75
CA PRO A 60 -27.73 -2.18 -3.64
C PRO A 60 -27.81 -3.59 -4.23
N VAL A 61 -27.88 -3.71 -5.55
CA VAL A 61 -27.73 -5.00 -6.23
C VAL A 61 -26.26 -5.14 -6.55
N CYS A 62 -25.50 -5.65 -5.58
CA CYS A 62 -24.06 -5.86 -5.69
C CYS A 62 -23.76 -7.36 -5.63
N ALA A 63 -22.88 -7.83 -6.52
CA ALA A 63 -22.24 -9.13 -6.39
C ALA A 63 -20.81 -8.95 -5.89
N ALA A 64 -20.29 -9.95 -5.20
CA ALA A 64 -18.85 -10.05 -4.97
C ALA A 64 -18.17 -10.21 -6.33
N ALA A 65 -17.20 -9.34 -6.63
CA ALA A 65 -16.40 -9.42 -7.82
C ALA A 65 -14.94 -9.61 -7.44
N ALA A 66 -14.19 -10.24 -8.35
CA ALA A 66 -12.75 -10.26 -8.23
C ALA A 66 -12.23 -8.82 -8.10
N PRO A 67 -11.25 -8.56 -7.22
CA PRO A 67 -10.60 -7.26 -7.24
C PRO A 67 -10.00 -7.03 -8.62
N ALA A 68 -10.00 -5.77 -9.05
CA ALA A 68 -9.29 -5.41 -10.28
C ALA A 68 -7.83 -5.84 -10.13
N ALA A 69 -7.27 -6.44 -11.18
CA ALA A 69 -5.94 -7.04 -11.14
C ALA A 69 -4.83 -6.03 -10.80
N ASP A 70 -5.08 -4.75 -11.07
CA ASP A 70 -4.26 -3.59 -10.77
C ASP A 70 -4.63 -2.92 -9.44
N GLY A 71 -5.54 -3.49 -8.64
CA GLY A 71 -6.05 -2.86 -7.43
C GLY A 71 -6.92 -1.60 -7.65
N ASN A 72 -7.44 -1.39 -8.86
CA ASN A 72 -8.05 -0.14 -9.32
C ASN A 72 -7.05 1.03 -9.37
N LEU A 73 -5.76 0.73 -9.60
CA LEU A 73 -4.72 1.74 -9.80
C LEU A 73 -4.62 2.21 -11.26
N THR A 74 -5.52 1.77 -12.15
CA THR A 74 -5.60 2.27 -13.53
C THR A 74 -5.75 3.79 -13.51
N GLY A 75 -4.78 4.49 -14.09
CA GLY A 75 -4.72 5.95 -14.09
C GLY A 75 -4.16 6.59 -12.82
N PHE A 76 -3.89 5.82 -11.75
CA PHE A 76 -3.19 6.31 -10.57
C PHE A 76 -1.79 6.82 -10.94
N ALA A 77 -1.02 6.04 -11.68
CA ALA A 77 0.30 6.46 -12.15
C ALA A 77 0.21 7.76 -12.97
N ALA A 78 -0.75 7.87 -13.90
CA ALA A 78 -0.96 9.08 -14.68
C ALA A 78 -1.40 10.29 -13.84
N ALA A 79 -2.26 10.09 -12.85
CA ALA A 79 -2.69 11.14 -11.92
C ALA A 79 -1.55 11.59 -11.01
N VAL A 80 -0.71 10.65 -10.55
CA VAL A 80 0.53 10.93 -9.84
C VAL A 80 1.45 11.75 -10.73
N THR A 81 1.74 11.29 -11.96
CA THR A 81 2.53 12.04 -12.96
C THR A 81 1.98 13.44 -13.19
N ALA A 82 0.66 13.62 -13.31
CA ALA A 82 0.06 14.94 -13.51
C ALA A 82 0.30 15.91 -12.34
N VAL A 83 0.19 15.45 -11.08
CA VAL A 83 0.52 16.27 -9.90
C VAL A 83 2.01 16.58 -9.84
N LEU A 84 2.81 15.57 -10.19
CA LEU A 84 4.25 15.59 -10.21
C LEU A 84 4.85 16.50 -11.30
N ASP A 85 4.12 16.70 -12.40
CA ASP A 85 4.48 17.57 -13.52
C ASP A 85 3.83 18.98 -13.41
N ASP A 86 2.95 19.21 -12.43
CA ASP A 86 2.37 20.52 -12.20
C ASP A 86 3.46 21.49 -11.68
N PRO A 87 3.70 22.63 -12.37
CA PRO A 87 4.76 23.58 -12.00
C PRO A 87 4.51 24.29 -10.66
N SER A 88 3.30 24.18 -10.09
CA SER A 88 2.98 24.69 -8.76
C SER A 88 3.31 23.71 -7.63
N THR A 89 3.56 22.43 -7.95
CA THR A 89 4.01 21.42 -6.99
C THR A 89 5.51 21.58 -6.75
N ASN A 90 5.92 21.87 -5.51
CA ASN A 90 7.33 21.94 -5.15
C ASN A 90 7.88 20.54 -4.93
N VAL A 91 8.45 19.98 -6.01
CA VAL A 91 9.11 18.68 -6.00
C VAL A 91 10.61 18.87 -5.78
N GLU A 92 11.14 18.30 -4.70
CA GLU A 92 12.59 18.19 -4.51
C GLU A 92 13.09 16.82 -4.97
N ASN A 93 14.14 16.80 -5.79
CA ASN A 93 14.71 15.59 -6.37
C ASN A 93 16.10 15.32 -5.81
N PHE A 94 16.36 14.06 -5.44
CA PHE A 94 17.63 13.62 -4.87
C PHE A 94 18.19 12.42 -5.64
N VAL A 95 19.52 12.38 -5.77
CA VAL A 95 20.30 11.34 -6.47
C VAL A 95 21.48 10.93 -5.59
N ASP A 96 21.23 10.44 -4.37
CA ASP A 96 22.30 9.90 -3.52
C ASP A 96 21.72 9.07 -2.36
N LEU A 97 22.06 7.79 -2.31
CA LEU A 97 21.72 6.87 -1.22
C LEU A 97 22.96 6.11 -0.79
N SER A 98 23.10 5.91 0.52
CA SER A 98 24.13 5.03 1.05
C SER A 98 23.56 3.64 1.29
N VAL A 99 24.31 2.62 0.87
CA VAL A 99 23.97 1.23 1.18
C VAL A 99 24.15 1.03 2.69
N GLY A 100 23.05 0.69 3.36
CA GLY A 100 23.04 0.39 4.78
C GLY A 100 23.46 -1.05 5.07
N ALA A 101 23.78 -1.34 6.32
CA ALA A 101 23.81 -2.73 6.78
C ALA A 101 22.38 -3.29 6.76
N ALA A 102 22.22 -4.58 6.42
CA ALA A 102 20.93 -5.23 6.51
C ALA A 102 20.35 -5.09 7.95
N PRO A 103 19.08 -4.70 8.11
CA PRO A 103 18.47 -4.58 9.41
C PRO A 103 18.47 -5.97 10.02
N VAL A 104 19.08 -6.07 11.19
CA VAL A 104 18.87 -7.24 12.03
C VAL A 104 17.43 -7.13 12.47
N CYS A 105 16.58 -8.13 12.16
CA CYS A 105 15.22 -8.16 12.65
C CYS A 105 15.23 -7.87 14.15
N SER A 106 14.75 -6.69 14.53
CA SER A 106 14.52 -6.40 15.94
C SER A 106 13.43 -7.34 16.39
N VAL A 107 13.68 -8.05 17.48
CA VAL A 107 12.62 -8.78 18.18
C VAL A 107 11.61 -7.70 18.58
N GLU A 108 10.48 -7.62 17.89
CA GLU A 108 9.38 -6.76 18.34
C GLU A 108 9.07 -7.21 19.77
N GLU A 109 9.23 -6.33 20.74
CA GLU A 109 8.77 -6.63 22.08
C GLU A 109 7.26 -6.84 21.99
N GLU A 110 6.82 -8.05 22.30
CA GLU A 110 5.42 -8.49 22.31
C GLU A 110 4.62 -7.64 23.32
N GLY A 111 4.24 -6.46 22.87
CA GLY A 111 3.44 -5.49 23.59
C GLY A 111 2.31 -5.00 22.70
N THR A 112 1.48 -5.91 22.19
CA THR A 112 0.20 -5.52 21.60
C THR A 112 -0.69 -5.02 22.74
N ASP A 113 -0.55 -3.76 23.10
CA ASP A 113 -1.58 -3.07 23.87
C ASP A 113 -2.82 -2.98 22.99
N LEU A 114 -3.79 -3.86 23.23
CA LEU A 114 -5.08 -3.90 22.54
C LEU A 114 -5.91 -2.62 22.78
N ALA A 115 -5.48 -1.73 23.68
CA ALA A 115 -6.09 -0.42 23.89
C ALA A 115 -5.53 0.68 22.97
N SER A 116 -4.45 0.41 22.23
CA SER A 116 -3.93 1.34 21.23
C SER A 116 -4.82 1.33 19.99
N PRO A 117 -5.30 2.50 19.51
CA PRO A 117 -6.14 2.56 18.32
C PRO A 117 -5.41 1.98 17.10
N GLN A 118 -5.92 0.88 16.57
CA GLN A 118 -5.40 0.25 15.36
C GLN A 118 -6.25 0.68 14.16
N PRO A 119 -5.63 1.07 13.01
CA PRO A 119 -4.19 1.19 12.77
C PRO A 119 -3.64 2.60 13.08
N ASP A 120 -2.35 2.68 13.42
CA ASP A 120 -1.61 3.94 13.49
C ASP A 120 -1.71 4.68 12.16
N VAL A 121 -1.84 6.01 12.21
CA VAL A 121 -1.75 6.83 11.00
C VAL A 121 -0.37 6.58 10.36
N PRO A 122 -0.30 6.15 9.10
CA PRO A 122 1.00 5.93 8.47
C PRO A 122 1.75 7.25 8.34
N ILE A 123 3.02 7.27 8.74
CA ILE A 123 3.91 8.44 8.55
C ILE A 123 3.94 8.83 7.09
N CYS A 124 4.09 7.86 6.19
CA CYS A 124 3.92 8.10 4.78
C CYS A 124 2.47 7.93 4.34
N SER A 125 1.81 9.06 4.14
CA SER A 125 0.44 9.12 3.65
C SER A 125 0.31 8.62 2.20
N ARG A 126 1.33 8.89 1.37
CA ARG A 126 1.40 8.47 -0.04
C ARG A 126 2.85 8.19 -0.41
N CYS A 127 3.23 6.92 -0.37
CA CYS A 127 4.54 6.46 -0.82
C CYS A 127 4.38 5.36 -1.86
N ASN A 128 5.17 5.46 -2.92
CA ASN A 128 5.29 4.41 -3.92
C ASN A 128 6.70 4.36 -4.48
N LEU A 129 7.00 3.23 -5.09
CA LEU A 129 8.23 2.98 -5.81
C LEU A 129 7.88 2.56 -7.24
N PRO A 130 7.58 3.51 -8.14
CA PRO A 130 7.55 3.27 -9.57
C PRO A 130 8.92 2.80 -10.08
N LYS A 131 8.91 1.65 -10.75
CA LYS A 131 10.04 1.13 -11.51
C LYS A 131 9.96 1.62 -12.94
N LYS A 132 11.06 2.11 -13.50
CA LYS A 132 11.04 2.85 -14.77
C LYS A 132 11.31 1.95 -15.99
N ASP A 133 12.13 0.91 -15.86
CA ASP A 133 12.20 -0.20 -16.83
C ASP A 133 12.86 -1.44 -16.16
N PRO A 134 12.24 -2.63 -16.16
CA PRO A 134 12.88 -3.84 -15.62
C PRO A 134 14.11 -4.31 -16.41
N ASP A 135 14.32 -3.83 -17.64
CA ASP A 135 15.46 -4.18 -18.50
C ASP A 135 16.60 -3.11 -18.46
N ASP A 136 16.45 -2.04 -17.67
CA ASP A 136 17.47 -0.99 -17.49
C ASP A 136 18.09 -1.09 -16.09
N ASP A 137 19.42 -1.28 -16.03
CA ASP A 137 20.19 -1.39 -14.78
C ASP A 137 20.60 0.00 -14.23
N ASP A 138 20.24 1.09 -14.91
CA ASP A 138 20.50 2.45 -14.44
C ASP A 138 19.65 2.79 -13.20
N ALA A 139 20.15 3.70 -12.34
CA ALA A 139 19.44 4.17 -11.14
C ALA A 139 18.23 5.04 -11.50
N ASP A 140 17.18 4.42 -12.02
CA ASP A 140 16.07 5.09 -12.67
C ASP A 140 14.70 4.84 -12.02
N ASP A 141 14.66 3.96 -11.02
CA ASP A 141 13.54 3.81 -10.09
C ASP A 141 13.38 5.08 -9.26
N GLN A 142 12.14 5.44 -8.93
CA GLN A 142 11.87 6.64 -8.15
C GLN A 142 11.07 6.33 -6.89
N LEU A 143 11.66 6.53 -5.73
CA LEU A 143 10.92 6.57 -4.48
C LEU A 143 10.24 7.93 -4.35
N VAL A 144 8.90 7.94 -4.34
CA VAL A 144 8.09 9.16 -4.15
C VAL A 144 7.54 9.17 -2.74
N LEU A 145 7.78 10.25 -1.99
CA LEU A 145 7.46 10.38 -0.57
C LEU A 145 6.54 11.58 -0.30
N THR A 146 5.39 11.30 0.33
CA THR A 146 4.54 12.33 0.95
C THR A 146 4.16 11.93 2.38
N ILE A 147 4.60 12.71 3.37
CA ILE A 147 4.33 12.41 4.77
C ILE A 147 3.02 13.02 5.27
N ALA A 148 2.43 12.36 6.26
CA ALA A 148 1.27 12.89 6.97
C ALA A 148 1.69 14.10 7.84
N PRO A 149 0.93 15.21 7.82
CA PRO A 149 1.29 16.44 8.52
C PRO A 149 1.67 16.31 10.01
N PRO A 150 1.08 15.39 10.81
CA PRO A 150 1.47 15.23 12.21
C PRO A 150 2.92 14.80 12.44
N PHE A 151 3.59 14.24 11.43
CA PHE A 151 4.96 13.72 11.54
C PHE A 151 6.01 14.65 10.93
N ALA A 152 5.58 15.76 10.31
CA ALA A 152 6.49 16.75 9.74
C ALA A 152 7.38 17.37 10.84
N GLY A 153 8.69 17.33 10.63
CA GLY A 153 9.69 17.81 11.59
C GLY A 153 10.04 16.82 12.69
N LEU A 154 9.41 15.64 12.73
CA LEU A 154 9.65 14.61 13.75
C LEU A 154 10.55 13.47 13.27
N ILE A 155 10.85 13.38 11.97
CA ILE A 155 11.59 12.26 11.41
C ILE A 155 13.10 12.51 11.54
N THR A 156 13.82 11.57 12.14
CA THR A 156 15.28 11.61 12.34
C THR A 156 16.03 10.63 11.45
N GLY A 157 15.34 9.61 10.94
CA GLY A 157 15.90 8.60 10.07
C GLY A 157 14.84 8.00 9.16
N ILE A 158 15.22 7.66 7.93
CA ILE A 158 14.38 6.88 7.02
C ILE A 158 15.26 5.80 6.39
N THR A 159 14.79 4.56 6.47
CA THR A 159 15.41 3.40 5.82
C THR A 159 14.42 2.79 4.85
N LEU A 160 14.81 2.65 3.59
CA LEU A 160 14.09 1.86 2.61
C LEU A 160 14.60 0.42 2.66
N VAL A 161 13.67 -0.52 2.83
CA VAL A 161 13.93 -1.95 2.73
C VAL A 161 13.14 -2.47 1.55
N THR A 162 13.84 -2.97 0.54
CA THR A 162 13.26 -3.66 -0.61
C THR A 162 13.53 -5.15 -0.50
N THR A 163 12.68 -5.97 -1.10
CA THR A 163 12.82 -7.42 -1.11
C THR A 163 12.63 -7.92 -2.55
N ASP A 164 13.51 -8.82 -2.99
CA ASP A 164 13.44 -9.46 -4.30
C ASP A 164 12.50 -10.69 -4.33
N GLU A 165 12.38 -11.35 -5.49
CA GLU A 165 11.54 -12.55 -5.66
C GLU A 165 11.93 -13.74 -4.78
N ILE A 166 13.20 -13.84 -4.37
CA ILE A 166 13.70 -14.93 -3.51
C ILE A 166 13.63 -14.56 -2.02
N GLY A 167 13.15 -13.36 -1.69
CA GLY A 167 13.02 -12.88 -0.32
C GLY A 167 14.28 -12.24 0.25
N ALA A 168 15.28 -11.94 -0.58
CA ALA A 168 16.50 -11.29 -0.13
C ALA A 168 16.28 -9.77 0.03
N PRO A 169 16.64 -9.19 1.19
CA PRO A 169 16.42 -7.77 1.43
C PRO A 169 17.60 -6.91 0.96
N THR A 170 17.30 -5.79 0.31
CA THR A 170 18.23 -4.70 -0.01
C THR A 170 17.86 -3.45 0.79
N VAL A 171 18.85 -2.84 1.45
CA VAL A 171 18.61 -1.82 2.48
C VAL A 171 19.37 -0.54 2.16
N LEU A 172 18.61 0.54 2.10
CA LEU A 172 19.08 1.84 1.66
C LEU A 172 18.75 2.89 2.73
N LEU A 173 19.78 3.61 3.18
CA LEU A 173 19.63 4.69 4.14
C LEU A 173 19.46 6.01 3.38
N LEU A 174 18.37 6.72 3.68
CA LEU A 174 18.10 7.98 3.02
C LEU A 174 18.99 9.08 3.62
N ASN A 175 19.58 9.88 2.72
CA ASN A 175 20.49 10.96 3.09
C ASN A 175 19.79 12.01 4.01
N PRO A 176 20.49 12.62 4.97
CA PRO A 176 19.97 13.74 5.77
C PRO A 176 19.26 14.86 4.97
N LEU A 177 19.66 15.13 3.73
CA LEU A 177 18.98 16.10 2.86
C LEU A 177 17.58 15.64 2.45
N VAL A 178 17.39 14.34 2.20
CA VAL A 178 16.07 13.75 1.93
C VAL A 178 15.20 13.83 3.18
N ILE A 179 15.78 13.55 4.36
CA ILE A 179 15.07 13.66 5.65
C ILE A 179 14.65 15.12 5.90
N ALA A 180 15.52 16.09 5.61
CA ALA A 180 15.18 17.51 5.72
C ALA A 180 14.05 17.90 4.77
N SER A 181 14.08 17.41 3.51
CA SER A 181 13.04 17.62 2.50
C SER A 181 11.69 17.08 2.97
N VAL A 182 11.67 15.83 3.47
CA VAL A 182 10.46 15.19 3.99
C VAL A 182 9.92 15.95 5.19
N ASN A 183 10.77 16.37 6.13
CA ASN A 183 10.36 17.17 7.28
C ASN A 183 9.88 18.59 6.92
N ALA A 184 10.23 19.09 5.74
CA ALA A 184 9.77 20.36 5.21
C ALA A 184 8.40 20.25 4.52
N GLN A 185 7.74 19.10 4.56
CA GLN A 185 6.39 18.92 4.03
C GLN A 185 5.29 19.33 5.03
N PRO A 186 4.11 19.79 4.56
CA PRO A 186 3.77 20.00 3.16
C PRO A 186 4.31 21.32 2.59
N HIS A 187 4.91 22.20 3.40
CA HIS A 187 5.40 23.51 2.96
C HIS A 187 6.76 23.81 3.62
N PRO A 188 7.81 24.19 2.86
CA PRO A 188 7.79 24.56 1.43
C PRO A 188 7.84 23.40 0.42
N VAL A 189 7.95 22.14 0.86
CA VAL A 189 8.07 20.99 -0.05
C VAL A 189 6.75 20.24 -0.12
N ASP A 190 6.21 20.01 -1.31
CA ASP A 190 4.98 19.24 -1.47
C ASP A 190 5.26 17.74 -1.63
N VAL A 191 6.33 17.40 -2.36
CA VAL A 191 6.74 16.01 -2.62
C VAL A 191 8.26 15.90 -2.63
N THR A 192 8.77 14.84 -1.99
CA THR A 192 10.18 14.47 -2.06
C THR A 192 10.33 13.26 -2.98
N ARG A 193 11.23 13.34 -3.97
CA ARG A 193 11.58 12.22 -4.85
C ARG A 193 13.04 11.83 -4.70
N VAL A 194 13.29 10.54 -4.68
CA VAL A 194 14.64 9.99 -4.61
C VAL A 194 14.82 8.99 -5.73
N ALA A 195 15.82 9.21 -6.59
CA ALA A 195 16.22 8.22 -7.58
C ALA A 195 17.00 7.10 -6.88
N ILE A 196 16.60 5.86 -7.12
CA ILE A 196 17.17 4.67 -6.50
C ILE A 196 17.41 3.59 -7.56
N ASN A 197 18.22 2.59 -7.24
CA ASN A 197 18.48 1.45 -8.14
C ASN A 197 18.14 0.16 -7.41
N VAL A 198 16.95 -0.39 -7.66
CA VAL A 198 16.43 -1.63 -7.05
C VAL A 198 15.61 -2.42 -8.09
N PRO A 199 16.23 -2.84 -9.21
CA PRO A 199 15.53 -3.34 -10.40
C PRO A 199 14.83 -4.67 -10.15
N ASP A 200 15.24 -5.41 -9.12
CA ASP A 200 14.70 -6.70 -8.70
C ASP A 200 13.66 -6.60 -7.56
N ALA A 201 13.37 -5.41 -7.05
CA ALA A 201 12.42 -5.25 -5.96
C ALA A 201 10.99 -5.67 -6.37
N VAL A 202 10.38 -6.55 -5.58
CA VAL A 202 8.96 -6.95 -5.70
C VAL A 202 8.12 -6.50 -4.52
N ALA A 203 8.76 -6.18 -3.40
CA ALA A 203 8.13 -5.58 -2.23
C ALA A 203 9.03 -4.51 -1.62
N ALA A 204 8.44 -3.54 -0.94
CA ALA A 204 9.18 -2.46 -0.29
C ALA A 204 8.48 -1.93 0.96
N SER A 205 9.28 -1.51 1.94
CA SER A 205 8.82 -0.87 3.16
C SER A 205 9.75 0.27 3.55
N LEU A 206 9.19 1.30 4.19
CA LEU A 206 9.93 2.39 4.79
C LEU A 206 9.89 2.26 6.30
N VAL A 207 11.05 2.27 6.93
CA VAL A 207 11.20 2.34 8.38
C VAL A 207 11.58 3.76 8.75
N PHE A 208 10.71 4.43 9.48
CA PHE A 208 10.91 5.77 9.98
C PHE A 208 11.41 5.70 11.43
N GLN A 209 12.39 6.53 11.76
CA GLN A 209 12.82 6.79 13.12
C GLN A 209 12.38 8.19 13.50
N LEU A 210 11.76 8.35 14.68
CA LEU A 210 11.25 9.62 15.16
C LEU A 210 12.17 10.24 16.23
N VAL A 211 11.97 11.52 16.52
CA VAL A 211 12.73 12.28 17.53
C VAL A 211 12.59 11.73 18.95
N ASP A 212 11.50 11.01 19.24
CA ASP A 212 11.27 10.35 20.53
C ASP A 212 11.96 8.98 20.64
N GLY A 213 12.66 8.56 19.58
CA GLY A 213 13.35 7.28 19.48
C GLY A 213 12.46 6.12 19.02
N SER A 214 11.15 6.35 18.84
CA SER A 214 10.25 5.33 18.30
C SER A 214 10.53 5.08 16.81
N THR A 215 10.09 3.92 16.34
CA THR A 215 10.16 3.52 14.95
C THR A 215 8.81 3.06 14.45
N GLN A 216 8.46 3.41 13.21
CA GLN A 216 7.25 2.93 12.56
C GLN A 216 7.58 2.46 11.13
N THR A 217 7.00 1.34 10.75
CA THR A 217 7.14 0.77 9.41
C THR A 217 5.89 1.08 8.58
N ASN A 218 6.08 1.56 7.36
CA ASN A 218 5.02 1.71 6.38
C ASN A 218 5.34 0.85 5.16
N GLN A 219 4.41 -0.05 4.81
CA GLN A 219 4.49 -0.79 3.56
C GLN A 219 4.21 0.16 2.39
N ILE A 220 5.02 0.08 1.34
CA ILE A 220 4.86 0.92 0.14
C ILE A 220 4.64 0.05 -1.08
N THR A 221 3.87 0.55 -2.04
CA THR A 221 3.58 -0.20 -3.27
C THR A 221 4.73 -0.07 -4.25
N VAL A 222 5.28 -1.20 -4.68
CA VAL A 222 6.16 -1.27 -5.86
C VAL A 222 5.25 -1.30 -7.08
N ILE A 223 5.43 -0.33 -7.99
CA ILE A 223 4.62 -0.20 -9.19
C ILE A 223 5.50 -0.58 -10.37
N GLU A 224 5.27 -1.78 -10.90
CA GLU A 224 5.84 -2.18 -12.18
C GLU A 224 5.27 -1.31 -13.29
N HIS A 225 6.12 -0.83 -14.19
CA HIS A 225 5.64 -0.14 -15.38
C HIS A 225 4.78 -1.14 -16.18
N ALA A 226 3.49 -0.83 -16.37
CA ALA A 226 2.65 -1.63 -17.24
C ALA A 226 3.27 -1.58 -18.63
N ASN A 227 3.87 -2.70 -19.06
CA ASN A 227 4.40 -2.88 -20.40
C ASN A 227 3.36 -2.32 -21.36
N SER A 228 3.65 -1.15 -21.95
CA SER A 228 2.75 -0.51 -22.90
C SER A 228 2.75 -1.41 -24.11
N GLY A 229 1.84 -2.39 -24.12
CA GLY A 229 1.67 -3.33 -25.19
C GLY A 229 1.45 -2.54 -26.45
N GLN A 230 2.53 -2.35 -27.22
CA GLN A 230 2.46 -2.01 -28.61
C GLN A 230 1.77 -3.19 -29.29
N GLY A 231 0.45 -3.18 -29.26
CA GLY A 231 -0.36 -3.83 -30.27
C GLY A 231 -0.07 -3.12 -31.58
N GLN A 232 1.04 -3.48 -32.22
CA GLN A 232 1.23 -3.28 -33.65
C GLN A 232 0.14 -4.10 -34.33
N GLY A 233 -1.02 -3.46 -34.52
CA GLY A 233 -2.03 -3.93 -35.46
C GLY A 233 -1.38 -4.01 -36.83
N GLN A 234 -1.17 -5.24 -37.29
CA GLN A 234 -0.86 -5.56 -38.67
C GLN A 234 -1.90 -4.89 -39.58
N GLY A 235 -1.51 -3.80 -40.22
CA GLY A 235 -2.21 -3.30 -41.38
C GLY A 235 -1.93 -4.24 -42.56
N GLN A 236 -2.86 -5.15 -42.82
CA GLN A 236 -2.94 -5.82 -44.11
C GLN A 236 -3.38 -4.78 -45.16
N GLY A 237 -2.53 -4.59 -46.17
CA GLY A 237 -2.86 -3.99 -47.46
C GLY A 237 -2.59 -5.01 -48.56
#